data_AF-A0A2A7FNC6-F1
#
_entry.id   AF-A0A2A7FNC6-F1
#
_cell.length_a   1.000
_cell.length_b   1.000
_cell.length_c   1.000
_cell.angle_alpha   90.00
_cell.angle_beta   90.00
_cell.angle_gamma   90.00
#
_symmetry.space_group_name_H-M   'P 1'
#
loop_
_entity.id
_entity.type
_entity.pdbx_description
1 polymer ?
#
loop_
_entity_poly.entity_id
_entity_poly.type
_entity_poly.pdbx_seq_one_letter_code
_entity_poly.pdbx_strand_id
1 'polypeptide(L)'
;MVIQKARVNHHDGTKFNTIHYETQAKQVKVLDASGAVASDIEEMLFKGKPAQSVSLATIKDTGLYQVKDCTDAPLTMSAGVIYLLSVESVGLISKQTFFDRATNTMYVRPIYNGTAGSWIALGKATKDSIDSLQTSLNALSTSVTAIDGRLKTAEADINKAEADIVQLNGKMTSHNHDNLYLKLSGGSLTDKTSMANNKSYAGKNASGADLNIGRVDASNQVALGDTGARTVLHASNGDLKVYDGTSSYKVFHEGNDGAGSGLDADKLDGLHANQFARVDAEPNFQQNLIMTNGKDIVLRAPAGSMNSGDLVFAEGGNGEIGRIFVDSNGTLVMRSQFYGDMKVRHDGVITSEYGMEFNSKSKETDLKFRADDNDKGMGFYMNNTTRQLGCYDWNSDRFIFTTDRGRNAVEFGANHVKIGGKRLFVDWVTPTSPSDGDVWIKY
;
A
#
# COMPACT_ATOMS: atom_id res chain seq x y z
N MET A 1 -107.29 48.34 -75.29
CA MET A 1 -107.27 47.71 -76.63
C MET A 1 -108.60 48.00 -77.33
N VAL A 2 -108.54 48.48 -78.56
CA VAL A 2 -109.60 49.18 -79.34
C VAL A 2 -110.74 48.24 -79.75
N ILE A 3 -111.98 48.74 -79.72
CA ILE A 3 -113.23 48.02 -80.05
C ILE A 3 -113.37 47.92 -81.58
N GLN A 4 -113.40 46.71 -82.14
CA GLN A 4 -113.77 46.48 -83.54
C GLN A 4 -115.21 45.95 -83.63
N LYS A 5 -116.08 46.70 -84.33
CA LYS A 5 -117.43 46.25 -84.70
C LYS A 5 -117.32 45.36 -85.94
N ALA A 6 -117.50 44.04 -85.79
CA ALA A 6 -117.59 43.13 -86.93
C ALA A 6 -119.01 43.14 -87.53
N ARG A 7 -119.11 43.09 -88.86
CA ARG A 7 -120.38 43.06 -89.62
C ARG A 7 -120.45 41.75 -90.42
N VAL A 8 -121.60 41.09 -90.42
CA VAL A 8 -121.89 39.94 -91.29
C VAL A 8 -123.24 40.16 -91.97
N ASN A 9 -123.27 40.03 -93.31
CA ASN A 9 -124.49 40.17 -94.11
C ASN A 9 -125.06 38.77 -94.39
N HIS A 10 -126.32 38.52 -94.00
CA HIS A 10 -127.06 37.31 -94.34
C HIS A 10 -128.09 37.62 -95.45
N HIS A 11 -128.04 36.88 -96.55
CA HIS A 11 -128.91 37.07 -97.71
C HIS A 11 -130.08 36.08 -97.65
N ASP A 12 -131.32 36.56 -97.61
CA ASP A 12 -132.52 35.70 -97.50
C ASP A 12 -133.20 35.38 -98.85
N GLY A 13 -132.56 35.76 -99.96
CA GLY A 13 -133.07 35.52 -101.31
C GLY A 13 -133.91 36.66 -101.89
N THR A 14 -134.31 37.68 -101.12
CA THR A 14 -134.92 38.91 -101.68
C THR A 14 -134.42 40.23 -101.08
N LYS A 15 -133.82 40.25 -99.88
CA LYS A 15 -133.08 41.41 -99.32
C LYS A 15 -131.91 40.96 -98.41
N PHE A 16 -130.97 41.87 -98.14
CA PHE A 16 -129.97 41.70 -97.07
C PHE A 16 -130.49 42.31 -95.77
N ASN A 17 -130.65 41.50 -94.72
CA ASN A 17 -130.95 41.97 -93.37
C ASN A 17 -129.64 42.09 -92.57
N THR A 18 -129.37 43.26 -91.98
CA THR A 18 -128.18 43.48 -91.13
C THR A 18 -128.56 43.27 -89.66
N ILE A 19 -127.91 42.30 -89.01
CA ILE A 19 -128.09 42.02 -87.58
C ILE A 19 -126.84 42.48 -86.83
N HIS A 20 -127.02 43.31 -85.79
CA HIS A 20 -125.96 43.73 -84.88
C HIS A 20 -126.04 42.92 -83.58
N TYR A 21 -124.91 42.36 -83.11
CA TYR A 21 -124.78 41.79 -81.77
C TYR A 21 -123.50 42.25 -81.08
N GLU A 22 -123.57 42.43 -79.76
CA GLU A 22 -122.52 42.96 -78.88
C GLU A 22 -122.12 41.86 -77.86
N THR A 23 -120.83 41.53 -77.74
CA THR A 23 -120.31 40.51 -76.79
C THR A 23 -119.51 41.17 -75.67
N GLN A 24 -119.81 40.85 -74.40
CA GLN A 24 -119.49 41.68 -73.24
C GLN A 24 -118.37 41.15 -72.30
N ALA A 25 -117.29 40.49 -72.77
CA ALA A 25 -116.20 40.03 -71.88
C ALA A 25 -114.77 40.38 -72.35
N LYS A 26 -113.94 40.97 -71.45
CA LYS A 26 -112.61 41.59 -71.70
C LYS A 26 -111.43 41.01 -70.86
N GLN A 27 -111.38 39.73 -70.50
CA GLN A 27 -110.20 39.12 -69.82
C GLN A 27 -110.02 37.64 -70.23
N VAL A 28 -108.75 37.19 -70.37
CA VAL A 28 -108.44 35.76 -70.55
C VAL A 28 -108.43 35.10 -69.18
N LYS A 29 -109.48 34.33 -68.91
CA LYS A 29 -109.69 33.65 -67.65
C LYS A 29 -109.21 32.21 -67.76
N VAL A 30 -108.47 31.76 -66.76
CA VAL A 30 -108.11 30.34 -66.60
C VAL A 30 -109.21 29.71 -65.77
N LEU A 31 -109.81 28.65 -66.29
CA LEU A 31 -110.88 27.91 -65.61
C LEU A 31 -110.31 26.70 -64.89
N ASP A 32 -110.90 26.32 -63.76
CA ASP A 32 -110.64 25.03 -63.12
C ASP A 32 -111.33 23.88 -63.87
N ALA A 33 -111.08 22.64 -63.42
CA ALA A 33 -111.68 21.43 -63.99
C ALA A 33 -113.21 21.38 -63.88
N SER A 34 -113.82 22.22 -63.02
CA SER A 34 -115.27 22.38 -62.90
C SER A 34 -115.84 23.54 -63.73
N GLY A 35 -114.99 24.23 -64.51
CA GLY A 35 -115.39 25.33 -65.39
C GLY A 35 -115.56 26.68 -64.70
N ALA A 36 -115.22 26.79 -63.41
CA ALA A 36 -115.23 28.06 -62.68
C ALA A 36 -113.92 28.82 -62.90
N VAL A 37 -113.95 30.15 -62.78
CA VAL A 37 -112.76 31.00 -62.99
C VAL A 37 -111.78 30.78 -61.84
N ALA A 38 -110.65 30.16 -62.14
CA ALA A 38 -109.62 29.82 -61.16
C ALA A 38 -108.56 30.94 -60.99
N SER A 39 -108.22 31.68 -62.06
CA SER A 39 -107.32 32.85 -62.05
C SER A 39 -107.28 33.54 -63.44
N ASP A 40 -106.34 34.47 -63.63
CA ASP A 40 -106.00 35.07 -64.91
C ASP A 40 -104.47 35.10 -65.15
N ILE A 41 -104.09 35.44 -66.39
CA ILE A 41 -102.69 35.50 -66.82
C ILE A 41 -101.88 36.55 -66.04
N GLU A 42 -102.51 37.65 -65.61
CA GLU A 42 -101.83 38.74 -64.90
C GLU A 42 -101.46 38.34 -63.46
N GLU A 43 -102.36 37.62 -62.79
CA GLU A 43 -102.15 37.03 -61.47
C GLU A 43 -101.14 35.87 -61.51
N MET A 44 -101.24 34.95 -62.48
CA MET A 44 -100.37 33.77 -62.51
C MET A 44 -98.91 34.08 -62.85
N LEU A 45 -98.66 35.10 -63.69
CA LEU A 45 -97.31 35.38 -64.22
C LEU A 45 -96.63 36.60 -63.60
N PHE A 46 -97.38 37.63 -63.19
CA PHE A 46 -96.77 38.92 -62.82
C PHE A 46 -97.05 39.35 -61.39
N LYS A 47 -98.33 39.36 -60.97
CA LYS A 47 -98.71 39.86 -59.65
C LYS A 47 -98.62 38.80 -58.57
N GLY A 48 -98.87 37.54 -58.92
CA GLY A 48 -98.99 36.43 -58.00
C GLY A 48 -100.41 36.32 -57.46
N LYS A 49 -100.98 35.12 -57.49
CA LYS A 49 -102.31 34.81 -56.92
C LYS A 49 -102.26 34.97 -55.39
N PRO A 50 -103.20 35.69 -54.76
CA PRO A 50 -103.20 35.86 -53.31
C PRO A 50 -103.55 34.54 -52.62
N ALA A 51 -102.73 34.12 -51.67
CA ALA A 51 -102.97 32.99 -50.78
C ALA A 51 -102.75 33.45 -49.33
N GLN A 52 -103.83 33.48 -48.54
CA GLN A 52 -103.78 33.97 -47.16
C GLN A 52 -104.30 32.91 -46.20
N SER A 53 -103.62 32.74 -45.06
CA SER A 53 -104.04 31.84 -43.97
C SER A 53 -104.27 30.38 -44.39
N VAL A 54 -103.62 29.96 -45.48
CA VAL A 54 -103.61 28.57 -45.98
C VAL A 54 -102.29 27.90 -45.69
N SER A 55 -102.26 26.57 -45.64
CA SER A 55 -101.01 25.81 -45.66
C SER A 55 -100.33 25.95 -47.02
N LEU A 56 -99.05 26.32 -47.05
CA LEU A 56 -98.29 26.37 -48.30
C LEU A 56 -98.21 24.98 -48.96
N ALA A 57 -98.38 23.88 -48.23
CA ALA A 57 -98.31 22.53 -48.79
C ALA A 57 -99.49 22.23 -49.74
N THR A 58 -100.59 22.99 -49.66
CA THR A 58 -101.76 22.83 -50.53
C THR A 58 -101.64 23.59 -51.84
N ILE A 59 -100.71 24.55 -51.95
CA ILE A 59 -100.49 25.35 -53.16
C ILE A 59 -99.64 24.56 -54.17
N LYS A 60 -100.29 23.89 -55.12
CA LYS A 60 -99.62 22.93 -56.01
C LYS A 60 -99.69 23.31 -57.49
N ASP A 61 -100.52 24.25 -57.87
CA ASP A 61 -100.65 24.61 -59.27
C ASP A 61 -99.48 25.51 -59.70
N THR A 62 -99.07 25.39 -60.96
CA THR A 62 -98.00 26.22 -61.51
C THR A 62 -98.41 27.68 -61.49
N GLY A 63 -97.59 28.54 -60.87
CA GLY A 63 -97.87 29.96 -60.83
C GLY A 63 -97.04 30.70 -59.79
N LEU A 64 -97.15 32.03 -59.84
CA LEU A 64 -96.66 32.91 -58.81
C LEU A 64 -97.75 33.15 -57.77
N TYR A 65 -97.37 33.22 -56.50
CA TYR A 65 -98.28 33.42 -55.38
C TYR A 65 -97.76 34.48 -54.42
N GLN A 66 -98.65 35.37 -54.01
CA GLN A 66 -98.45 36.28 -52.89
C GLN A 66 -98.97 35.59 -51.64
N VAL A 67 -98.07 35.07 -50.81
CA VAL A 67 -98.44 34.29 -49.63
C VAL A 67 -98.30 35.13 -48.37
N LYS A 68 -99.33 35.10 -47.53
CA LYS A 68 -99.42 35.91 -46.32
C LYS A 68 -100.05 35.12 -45.18
N ASP A 69 -99.45 35.19 -43.99
CA ASP A 69 -99.93 34.54 -42.77
C ASP A 69 -100.21 33.02 -42.96
N CYS A 70 -99.46 32.37 -43.84
CA CYS A 70 -99.63 30.95 -44.20
C CYS A 70 -98.89 30.02 -43.23
N THR A 71 -99.35 28.76 -43.13
CA THR A 71 -98.67 27.69 -42.38
C THR A 71 -97.80 26.82 -43.32
N ASP A 72 -96.94 25.96 -42.77
CA ASP A 72 -95.97 25.13 -43.53
C ASP A 72 -94.94 25.92 -44.36
N ALA A 73 -94.68 27.15 -43.98
CA ALA A 73 -93.59 27.97 -44.50
C ALA A 73 -92.21 27.50 -43.97
N PRO A 74 -91.10 27.78 -44.68
CA PRO A 74 -89.75 27.40 -44.26
C PRO A 74 -89.26 28.16 -43.01
N LEU A 75 -90.01 29.18 -42.60
CA LEU A 75 -89.72 30.09 -41.51
C LEU A 75 -91.04 30.54 -40.88
N THR A 76 -90.96 31.13 -39.69
CA THR A 76 -92.09 31.81 -39.07
C THR A 76 -92.42 33.07 -39.86
N MET A 77 -93.53 33.08 -40.59
CA MET A 77 -93.93 34.23 -41.41
C MET A 77 -94.25 35.43 -40.52
N SER A 78 -93.67 36.58 -40.83
CA SER A 78 -93.96 37.82 -40.10
C SER A 78 -95.38 38.29 -40.41
N ALA A 79 -96.16 38.58 -39.36
CA ALA A 79 -97.56 38.97 -39.50
C ALA A 79 -97.71 40.19 -40.43
N GLY A 80 -98.63 40.12 -41.39
CA GLY A 80 -98.89 41.23 -42.30
C GLY A 80 -97.97 41.30 -43.53
N VAL A 81 -96.83 40.60 -43.53
CA VAL A 81 -95.83 40.62 -44.60
C VAL A 81 -96.21 39.65 -45.72
N ILE A 82 -96.13 40.12 -46.96
CA ILE A 82 -96.34 39.29 -48.15
C ILE A 82 -95.00 38.72 -48.60
N TYR A 83 -94.95 37.40 -48.69
CA TYR A 83 -93.82 36.67 -49.25
C TYR A 83 -94.16 36.18 -50.66
N LEU A 84 -93.14 35.91 -51.46
CA LEU A 84 -93.31 35.41 -52.81
C LEU A 84 -93.08 33.90 -52.81
N LEU A 85 -94.04 33.16 -53.34
CA LEU A 85 -93.94 31.73 -53.59
C LEU A 85 -94.08 31.51 -55.09
N SER A 86 -93.08 30.91 -55.72
CA SER A 86 -93.18 30.40 -57.08
C SER A 86 -93.36 28.89 -57.02
N VAL A 87 -94.36 28.39 -57.74
CA VAL A 87 -94.62 26.96 -57.85
C VAL A 87 -94.48 26.57 -59.31
N GLU A 88 -93.62 25.59 -59.57
CA GLU A 88 -93.44 24.98 -60.89
C GLU A 88 -93.93 23.54 -60.81
N SER A 89 -95.01 23.21 -61.50
CA SER A 89 -95.63 21.88 -61.48
C SER A 89 -95.71 21.25 -62.86
N VAL A 90 -95.32 19.97 -62.93
CA VAL A 90 -95.43 19.12 -64.11
C VAL A 90 -95.95 17.75 -63.67
N GLY A 91 -97.19 17.42 -64.04
CA GLY A 91 -97.83 16.17 -63.63
C GLY A 91 -97.98 16.07 -62.11
N LEU A 92 -97.43 15.01 -61.51
CA LEU A 92 -97.49 14.74 -60.07
C LEU A 92 -96.37 15.41 -59.25
N ILE A 93 -95.48 16.17 -59.89
CA ILE A 93 -94.31 16.80 -59.26
C ILE A 93 -94.50 18.31 -59.24
N SER A 94 -94.31 18.92 -58.09
CA SER A 94 -94.26 20.37 -57.92
C SER A 94 -92.98 20.78 -57.20
N LYS A 95 -92.35 21.87 -57.63
CA LYS A 95 -91.27 22.52 -56.91
C LYS A 95 -91.76 23.86 -56.40
N GLN A 96 -91.69 24.04 -55.10
CA GLN A 96 -91.98 25.31 -54.47
C GLN A 96 -90.69 26.06 -54.18
N THR A 97 -90.63 27.32 -54.58
CA THR A 97 -89.54 28.25 -54.28
C THR A 97 -90.11 29.41 -53.49
N PHE A 98 -89.78 29.47 -52.21
CA PHE A 98 -90.16 30.53 -51.29
C PHE A 98 -89.01 31.51 -51.15
N PHE A 99 -89.28 32.79 -51.40
CA PHE A 99 -88.27 33.84 -51.37
C PHE A 99 -88.41 34.64 -50.07
N ASP A 100 -87.45 34.50 -49.16
CA ASP A 100 -87.33 35.37 -48.00
C ASP A 100 -86.38 36.53 -48.30
N ARG A 101 -86.96 37.73 -48.47
CA ARG A 101 -86.20 38.95 -48.70
C ARG A 101 -85.54 39.50 -47.45
N ALA A 102 -85.98 39.10 -46.25
CA ALA A 102 -85.41 39.60 -45.00
C ALA A 102 -84.03 38.98 -44.75
N THR A 103 -83.91 37.67 -44.97
CA THR A 103 -82.64 36.94 -44.80
C THR A 103 -81.87 36.73 -46.11
N ASN A 104 -82.43 37.16 -47.25
CA ASN A 104 -81.94 36.85 -48.61
C ASN A 104 -81.72 35.34 -48.83
N THR A 105 -82.57 34.53 -48.20
CA THR A 105 -82.54 33.07 -48.31
C THR A 105 -83.66 32.63 -49.23
N MET A 106 -83.31 31.76 -50.16
CA MET A 106 -84.30 31.07 -50.98
C MET A 106 -84.52 29.71 -50.38
N TYR A 107 -85.77 29.35 -50.14
CA TYR A 107 -86.10 28.02 -49.69
C TYR A 107 -86.78 27.28 -50.82
N VAL A 108 -86.28 26.08 -51.09
CA VAL A 108 -86.88 25.20 -52.10
C VAL A 108 -87.37 23.96 -51.40
N ARG A 109 -88.55 23.48 -51.79
CA ARG A 109 -88.98 22.13 -51.44
C ARG A 109 -89.63 21.44 -52.63
N PRO A 110 -89.41 20.12 -52.79
CA PRO A 110 -90.22 19.32 -53.68
C PRO A 110 -91.56 18.96 -53.02
N ILE A 111 -92.60 18.83 -53.85
CA ILE A 111 -93.86 18.18 -53.52
C ILE A 111 -94.06 17.05 -54.52
N TYR A 112 -94.29 15.84 -54.04
CA TYR A 112 -94.47 14.66 -54.88
C TYR A 112 -95.81 14.01 -54.55
N ASN A 113 -96.62 13.77 -55.58
CA ASN A 113 -97.94 13.12 -55.48
C ASN A 113 -98.82 13.71 -54.35
N GLY A 114 -98.75 15.03 -54.17
CA GLY A 114 -99.51 15.76 -53.17
C GLY A 114 -98.91 15.85 -51.76
N THR A 115 -97.78 15.19 -51.47
CA THR A 115 -97.07 15.26 -50.18
C THR A 115 -95.89 16.22 -50.27
N ALA A 116 -95.83 17.22 -49.37
CA ALA A 116 -94.75 18.20 -49.34
C ALA A 116 -93.52 17.68 -48.60
N GLY A 117 -92.33 17.83 -49.21
CA GLY A 117 -91.05 17.54 -48.58
C GLY A 117 -90.54 18.66 -47.66
N SER A 118 -89.41 18.43 -47.01
CA SER A 118 -88.74 19.43 -46.17
C SER A 118 -88.22 20.60 -46.99
N TRP A 119 -88.20 21.79 -46.37
CA TRP A 119 -87.59 22.97 -46.96
C TRP A 119 -86.07 22.91 -46.91
N ILE A 120 -85.44 23.26 -48.02
CA ILE A 120 -83.99 23.34 -48.20
C ILE A 120 -83.62 24.81 -48.38
N ALA A 121 -82.80 25.35 -47.50
CA ALA A 121 -82.27 26.71 -47.63
C ALA A 121 -81.16 26.74 -48.70
N LEU A 122 -81.26 27.70 -49.61
CA LEU A 122 -80.32 28.01 -50.68
C LEU A 122 -79.96 29.51 -50.63
N GLY A 123 -78.85 29.88 -51.27
CA GLY A 123 -78.39 31.27 -51.34
C GLY A 123 -77.48 31.64 -50.18
N LYS A 124 -77.82 32.70 -49.43
CA LYS A 124 -76.94 33.29 -48.41
C LYS A 124 -76.59 32.33 -47.27
N ALA A 125 -77.58 31.64 -46.68
CA ALA A 125 -77.34 30.75 -45.54
C ALA A 125 -76.38 29.59 -45.87
N THR A 126 -76.50 29.00 -47.06
CA THR A 126 -75.60 27.95 -47.55
C THR A 126 -74.19 28.50 -47.76
N LYS A 127 -74.06 29.70 -48.34
CA LYS A 127 -72.77 30.38 -48.50
C LYS A 127 -72.10 30.67 -47.16
N ASP A 128 -72.82 31.24 -46.19
CA ASP A 128 -72.26 31.55 -44.86
C ASP A 128 -71.76 30.27 -44.16
N SER A 129 -72.47 29.15 -44.32
CA SER A 129 -72.04 27.84 -43.80
C SER A 129 -70.76 27.34 -44.48
N ILE A 130 -70.64 27.50 -45.80
CA ILE A 130 -69.44 27.14 -46.57
C ILE A 130 -68.25 28.03 -46.14
N ASP A 131 -68.45 29.33 -45.99
CA ASP A 131 -67.41 30.28 -45.56
C ASP A 131 -66.92 29.95 -44.13
N SER A 132 -67.83 29.54 -43.25
CA SER A 132 -67.50 29.07 -41.88
C SER A 132 -66.66 27.78 -41.90
N LEU A 133 -67.03 26.81 -42.74
CA LEU A 133 -66.25 25.58 -42.93
C LEU A 133 -64.87 25.89 -43.51
N GLN A 134 -64.78 26.79 -44.49
CA GLN A 134 -63.51 27.21 -45.08
C GLN A 134 -62.61 27.89 -44.04
N THR A 135 -63.19 28.72 -43.16
CA THR A 135 -62.45 29.34 -42.06
C THR A 135 -61.90 28.29 -41.09
N SER A 136 -62.72 27.32 -40.69
CA SER A 136 -62.29 26.20 -39.84
C SER A 136 -61.19 25.36 -40.50
N LEU A 137 -61.31 25.09 -41.80
CA LEU A 137 -60.33 24.34 -42.56
C LEU A 137 -58.98 25.06 -42.64
N ASN A 138 -58.99 26.39 -42.85
CA ASN A 138 -57.78 27.20 -42.86
C ASN A 138 -57.08 27.22 -41.49
N ALA A 139 -57.85 27.30 -40.40
CA ALA A 139 -57.30 27.23 -39.04
C ALA A 139 -56.66 25.86 -38.75
N LEU A 140 -57.30 24.78 -39.21
CA LEU A 140 -56.76 23.42 -39.10
C LEU A 140 -55.46 23.28 -39.91
N SER A 141 -55.44 23.78 -41.16
CA SER A 141 -54.24 23.77 -42.01
C SER A 141 -53.06 24.50 -41.37
N THR A 142 -53.33 25.64 -40.73
CA THR A 142 -52.31 26.41 -40.00
C THR A 142 -51.75 25.61 -38.83
N SER A 143 -52.63 24.96 -38.05
CA SER A 143 -52.23 24.12 -36.91
C SER A 143 -51.40 22.91 -37.35
N VAL A 144 -51.78 22.25 -38.44
CA VAL A 144 -51.02 21.13 -39.02
C VAL A 144 -49.63 21.58 -39.46
N THR A 145 -49.52 22.74 -40.11
CA THR A 145 -48.23 23.31 -40.52
C THR A 145 -47.34 23.62 -39.31
N ALA A 146 -47.91 24.14 -38.23
CA ALA A 146 -47.16 24.39 -36.99
C ALA A 146 -46.67 23.09 -36.33
N ILE A 147 -47.48 22.02 -36.37
CA ILE A 147 -47.10 20.69 -35.86
C ILE A 147 -45.95 20.11 -36.69
N ASP A 148 -46.01 20.20 -38.02
CA ASP A 148 -44.94 19.75 -38.91
C ASP A 148 -43.61 20.47 -38.60
N GLY A 149 -43.64 21.78 -38.38
CA GLY A 149 -42.47 22.54 -37.96
C GLY A 149 -41.89 22.06 -36.63
N ARG A 150 -42.73 21.83 -35.61
CA ARG A 150 -42.30 21.30 -34.31
C ARG A 150 -41.71 19.90 -34.40
N LEU A 151 -42.28 19.04 -35.26
CA LEU A 151 -41.79 17.68 -35.47
C LEU A 151 -40.39 17.68 -36.08
N LYS A 152 -40.15 18.54 -37.08
CA LYS A 152 -38.83 18.72 -37.70
C LYS A 152 -37.77 19.19 -36.69
N THR A 153 -38.12 20.12 -35.81
CA THR A 153 -37.20 20.55 -34.74
C THR A 153 -36.88 19.40 -33.77
N ALA A 154 -37.90 18.66 -33.34
CA ALA A 154 -37.71 17.54 -32.42
C ALA A 154 -36.84 16.42 -33.05
N GLU A 155 -37.03 16.13 -34.34
CA GLU A 155 -36.20 15.18 -35.08
C GLU A 155 -34.73 15.63 -35.12
N ALA A 156 -34.47 16.91 -35.36
CA ALA A 156 -33.11 17.46 -35.34
C ALA A 156 -32.45 17.36 -33.95
N ASP A 157 -33.19 17.65 -32.88
CA ASP A 157 -32.70 17.55 -31.50
C ASP A 157 -32.39 16.09 -31.11
N ILE A 158 -33.25 15.15 -31.51
CA ILE A 158 -33.04 13.71 -31.28
C ILE A 158 -31.77 13.24 -32.00
N ASN A 159 -31.61 13.58 -33.27
CA ASN A 159 -30.42 13.21 -34.05
C ASN A 159 -29.12 13.76 -33.42
N LYS A 160 -29.17 14.99 -32.89
CA LYS A 160 -28.02 15.58 -32.17
C LYS A 160 -27.74 14.80 -30.88
N ALA A 161 -28.75 14.50 -30.09
CA ALA A 161 -28.59 13.74 -28.84
C ALA A 161 -28.01 12.34 -29.10
N GLU A 162 -28.46 11.67 -30.16
CA GLU A 162 -27.90 10.38 -30.58
C GLU A 162 -26.40 10.48 -30.90
N ALA A 163 -26.00 11.51 -31.66
CA ALA A 163 -24.58 11.74 -31.96
C ALA A 163 -23.74 12.02 -30.69
N ASP A 164 -24.25 12.83 -29.77
CA ASP A 164 -23.58 13.13 -28.49
C ASP A 164 -23.43 11.85 -27.63
N ILE A 165 -24.46 10.99 -27.58
CA ILE A 165 -24.43 9.70 -26.87
C ILE A 165 -23.36 8.77 -27.47
N VAL A 166 -23.30 8.66 -28.81
CA VAL A 166 -22.29 7.84 -29.49
C VAL A 166 -20.88 8.34 -29.15
N GLN A 167 -20.67 9.66 -29.16
CA GLN A 167 -19.37 10.25 -28.80
C GLN A 167 -19.00 10.00 -27.33
N LEU A 168 -19.95 10.16 -26.42
CA LEU A 168 -19.75 9.88 -24.99
C LEU A 168 -19.43 8.41 -24.75
N ASN A 169 -20.16 7.50 -25.39
CA ASN A 169 -19.90 6.07 -25.29
C ASN A 169 -18.51 5.70 -25.85
N GLY A 170 -18.13 6.29 -26.97
CA GLY A 170 -16.77 6.16 -27.53
C GLY A 170 -15.71 6.65 -26.54
N LYS A 171 -15.91 7.83 -25.94
CA LYS A 171 -15.03 8.36 -24.88
C LYS A 171 -14.95 7.41 -23.70
N MET A 172 -16.07 6.96 -23.12
CA MET A 172 -16.07 6.03 -21.98
C MET A 172 -15.43 4.67 -22.30
N THR A 173 -15.67 4.13 -23.49
CA THR A 173 -15.10 2.85 -23.92
C THR A 173 -13.59 2.98 -24.20
N SER A 174 -13.16 4.11 -24.77
CA SER A 174 -11.74 4.43 -24.97
C SER A 174 -11.03 4.87 -23.68
N HIS A 175 -11.79 5.24 -22.65
CA HIS A 175 -11.27 5.64 -21.36
C HIS A 175 -10.96 4.39 -20.53
N ASN A 176 -9.75 3.89 -20.73
CA ASN A 176 -9.08 3.02 -19.77
C ASN A 176 -9.01 3.78 -18.43
N HIS A 177 -9.69 3.28 -17.39
CA HIS A 177 -9.44 3.65 -15.99
C HIS A 177 -8.41 2.70 -15.35
N ASP A 178 -7.65 1.98 -16.18
CA ASP A 178 -6.90 0.78 -15.83
C ASP A 178 -5.39 1.06 -15.98
N ASN A 179 -4.77 1.34 -14.82
CA ASN A 179 -3.35 1.11 -14.53
C ASN A 179 -2.30 2.06 -15.12
N LEU A 180 -2.66 3.12 -15.84
CA LEU A 180 -1.65 4.06 -16.36
C LEU A 180 -1.17 5.11 -15.34
N TYR A 181 -1.98 5.45 -14.34
CA TYR A 181 -1.69 6.54 -13.41
C TYR A 181 -1.64 6.06 -11.95
N LEU A 182 -0.56 6.44 -11.26
CA LEU A 182 -0.46 6.30 -9.80
C LEU A 182 -1.57 7.12 -9.14
N LYS A 183 -2.27 6.55 -8.16
CA LYS A 183 -3.30 7.28 -7.38
C LYS A 183 -2.67 8.51 -6.72
N LEU A 184 -3.28 9.67 -6.90
CA LEU A 184 -2.84 10.94 -6.28
C LEU A 184 -2.93 10.91 -4.74
N SER A 185 -3.81 10.09 -4.18
CA SER A 185 -3.92 9.90 -2.73
C SER A 185 -4.57 8.56 -2.39
N GLY A 186 -3.97 7.82 -1.45
CA GLY A 186 -4.53 6.61 -0.87
C GLY A 186 -4.57 5.38 -1.80
N GLY A 187 -4.84 4.22 -1.19
CA GLY A 187 -4.90 2.92 -1.85
C GLY A 187 -3.55 2.20 -1.94
N SER A 188 -3.58 0.94 -2.40
CA SER A 188 -2.41 0.08 -2.58
C SER A 188 -2.24 -0.30 -4.05
N LEU A 189 -1.00 -0.40 -4.51
CA LEU A 189 -0.63 -1.13 -5.73
C LEU A 189 -0.72 -2.64 -5.42
N THR A 190 -1.42 -3.41 -6.24
CA THR A 190 -1.65 -4.85 -6.00
C THR A 190 -0.68 -5.75 -6.74
N ASP A 191 -0.05 -5.27 -7.81
CA ASP A 191 0.93 -5.99 -8.64
C ASP A 191 2.32 -5.33 -8.61
N LYS A 192 3.29 -5.96 -9.29
CA LYS A 192 4.67 -5.46 -9.40
C LYS A 192 4.72 -4.14 -10.16
N THR A 193 5.13 -3.08 -9.48
CA THR A 193 5.59 -1.85 -10.12
C THR A 193 7.06 -2.00 -10.52
N SER A 194 7.36 -1.81 -11.80
CA SER A 194 8.73 -1.83 -12.32
C SER A 194 9.07 -0.50 -12.97
N MET A 195 10.33 -0.08 -12.82
CA MET A 195 10.90 1.03 -13.56
C MET A 195 11.87 0.49 -14.60
N ALA A 196 12.07 1.24 -15.69
CA ALA A 196 13.09 0.91 -16.66
C ALA A 196 14.48 0.83 -15.99
N ASN A 197 15.38 0.02 -16.55
CA ASN A 197 16.76 -0.07 -16.05
C ASN A 197 17.39 1.33 -15.95
N ASN A 198 18.19 1.55 -14.90
CA ASN A 198 18.85 2.82 -14.61
C ASN A 198 17.87 3.97 -14.33
N LYS A 199 16.62 3.66 -13.93
CA LYS A 199 15.64 4.62 -13.37
C LYS A 199 15.37 4.29 -11.91
N SER A 200 15.07 5.33 -11.14
CA SER A 200 14.92 5.29 -9.69
C SER A 200 13.50 5.61 -9.24
N TYR A 201 13.06 4.96 -8.16
CA TYR A 201 12.05 5.55 -7.31
C TYR A 201 12.66 6.77 -6.62
N ALA A 202 12.07 7.94 -6.82
CA ALA A 202 12.61 9.20 -6.33
C ALA A 202 11.66 9.87 -5.33
N GLY A 203 12.25 10.49 -4.30
CA GLY A 203 11.58 11.43 -3.42
C GLY A 203 12.07 12.85 -3.71
N LYS A 204 11.26 13.86 -3.38
CA LYS A 204 11.67 15.26 -3.48
C LYS A 204 12.42 15.66 -2.21
N ASN A 205 13.56 16.32 -2.34
CA ASN A 205 14.22 17.00 -1.23
C ASN A 205 13.50 18.32 -0.88
N ALA A 206 13.96 19.00 0.17
CA ALA A 206 13.37 20.27 0.62
C ALA A 206 13.41 21.39 -0.44
N SER A 207 14.31 21.31 -1.42
CA SER A 207 14.41 22.24 -2.55
C SER A 207 13.58 21.81 -3.77
N GLY A 208 12.88 20.68 -3.71
CA GLY A 208 12.08 20.13 -4.82
C GLY A 208 12.90 19.37 -5.88
N ALA A 209 14.19 19.12 -5.65
CA ALA A 209 14.99 18.26 -6.51
C ALA A 209 14.74 16.78 -6.17
N ASP A 210 14.87 15.90 -7.17
CA ASP A 210 14.72 14.45 -6.97
C ASP A 210 15.95 13.86 -6.28
N LEU A 211 15.71 12.97 -5.32
CA LEU A 211 16.70 12.10 -4.68
C LEU A 211 16.33 10.64 -4.95
N ASN A 212 17.30 9.83 -5.36
CA ASN A 212 17.12 8.39 -5.51
C ASN A 212 16.87 7.72 -4.15
N ILE A 213 15.76 7.00 -4.02
CA ILE A 213 15.49 6.14 -2.86
C ILE A 213 16.00 4.72 -3.15
N GLY A 214 15.73 4.21 -4.35
CA GLY A 214 16.16 2.88 -4.78
C GLY A 214 16.06 2.70 -6.29
N ARG A 215 17.05 2.01 -6.87
CA ARG A 215 17.11 1.70 -8.30
C ARG A 215 17.86 0.41 -8.58
N VAL A 216 17.64 -0.13 -9.79
CA VAL A 216 18.60 -1.05 -10.43
C VAL A 216 19.45 -0.20 -11.36
N ASP A 217 20.76 -0.13 -11.11
CA ASP A 217 21.66 0.67 -11.93
C ASP A 217 22.00 0.00 -13.27
N ALA A 218 22.79 0.69 -14.10
CA ALA A 218 23.20 0.19 -15.40
C ALA A 218 24.03 -1.12 -15.34
N SER A 219 24.60 -1.44 -14.17
CA SER A 219 25.36 -2.66 -13.89
C SER A 219 24.49 -3.77 -13.28
N ASN A 220 23.18 -3.57 -13.22
CA ASN A 220 22.21 -4.47 -12.59
C ASN A 220 22.40 -4.65 -11.07
N GLN A 221 23.00 -3.66 -10.39
CA GLN A 221 23.09 -3.64 -8.93
C GLN A 221 21.86 -2.95 -8.34
N VAL A 222 21.31 -3.49 -7.24
CA VAL A 222 20.29 -2.79 -6.46
C VAL A 222 20.99 -1.76 -5.59
N ALA A 223 20.82 -0.48 -5.93
CA ALA A 223 21.35 0.64 -5.18
C ALA A 223 20.25 1.28 -4.32
N LEU A 224 20.51 1.43 -3.01
CA LEU A 224 19.63 2.09 -2.06
C LEU A 224 20.26 3.42 -1.61
N GLY A 225 19.52 4.52 -1.74
CA GLY A 225 19.99 5.87 -1.41
C GLY A 225 20.54 6.70 -2.57
N ASP A 226 20.98 7.91 -2.25
CA ASP A 226 21.49 8.92 -3.18
C ASP A 226 22.80 9.53 -2.66
N THR A 227 23.75 9.83 -3.53
CA THR A 227 25.03 10.47 -3.14
C THR A 227 24.86 11.88 -2.58
N GLY A 228 23.76 12.56 -2.91
CA GLY A 228 23.44 13.90 -2.41
C GLY A 228 22.69 13.91 -1.08
N ALA A 229 22.42 12.75 -0.46
CA ALA A 229 21.65 12.66 0.77
C ALA A 229 22.13 11.51 1.69
N ARG A 230 21.81 11.61 2.98
CA ARG A 230 22.02 10.49 3.92
C ARG A 230 20.92 9.46 3.78
N THR A 231 21.28 8.19 3.64
CA THR A 231 20.35 7.07 3.84
C THR A 231 20.22 6.78 5.34
N VAL A 232 19.00 6.83 5.87
CA VAL A 232 18.71 6.49 7.27
C VAL A 232 17.86 5.22 7.30
N LEU A 233 18.35 4.18 8.00
CA LEU A 233 17.66 2.90 8.15
C LEU A 233 17.19 2.75 9.60
N HIS A 234 15.88 2.61 9.81
CA HIS A 234 15.31 2.36 11.14
C HIS A 234 15.10 0.86 11.33
N ALA A 235 15.79 0.27 12.30
CA ALA A 235 15.60 -1.11 12.73
C ALA A 235 15.01 -1.16 14.14
N SER A 236 14.03 -2.04 14.36
CA SER A 236 13.56 -2.33 15.71
C SER A 236 14.70 -2.93 16.53
N ASN A 237 14.94 -2.42 17.73
CA ASN A 237 16.03 -2.82 18.63
C ASN A 237 17.45 -2.62 18.04
N GLY A 238 17.61 -1.80 16.99
CA GLY A 238 18.91 -1.51 16.38
C GLY A 238 19.49 -2.61 15.49
N ASP A 239 18.82 -3.77 15.37
CA ASP A 239 19.35 -4.91 14.60
C ASP A 239 19.06 -4.78 13.10
N LEU A 240 20.01 -4.22 12.34
CA LEU A 240 20.04 -4.36 10.88
C LEU A 240 20.56 -5.75 10.51
N LYS A 241 19.91 -6.45 9.56
CA LYS A 241 20.32 -7.78 9.10
C LYS A 241 20.46 -7.86 7.59
N VAL A 242 21.42 -8.65 7.12
CA VAL A 242 21.62 -9.01 5.70
C VAL A 242 21.30 -10.49 5.53
N TYR A 243 20.48 -10.82 4.53
CA TYR A 243 20.14 -12.20 4.18
C TYR A 243 20.97 -12.66 2.98
N ASP A 244 21.63 -13.82 3.09
CA ASP A 244 22.52 -14.35 2.04
C ASP A 244 21.84 -15.36 1.10
N GLY A 245 20.54 -15.60 1.28
CA GLY A 245 19.81 -16.67 0.58
C GLY A 245 19.48 -17.87 1.45
N THR A 246 20.15 -18.03 2.60
CA THR A 246 19.95 -19.13 3.56
C THR A 246 19.73 -18.65 4.98
N SER A 247 20.52 -17.67 5.44
CA SER A 247 20.52 -17.16 6.81
C SER A 247 20.58 -15.65 6.87
N SER A 248 20.11 -15.09 7.99
CA SER A 248 20.14 -13.65 8.25
C SER A 248 21.25 -13.32 9.24
N TYR A 249 22.20 -12.48 8.82
CA TYR A 249 23.36 -12.06 9.60
C TYR A 249 23.16 -10.64 10.13
N LYS A 250 23.50 -10.42 11.40
CA LYS A 250 23.48 -9.09 12.00
C LYS A 250 24.59 -8.22 11.40
N VAL A 251 24.24 -6.98 11.06
CA VAL A 251 25.22 -5.96 10.67
C VAL A 251 25.77 -5.33 11.94
N PHE A 252 27.09 -5.36 12.09
CA PHE A 252 27.78 -4.70 13.20
C PHE A 252 27.99 -3.22 12.89
N HIS A 253 27.71 -2.37 13.88
CA HIS A 253 27.83 -0.91 13.86
C HIS A 253 28.17 -0.39 15.26
N GLU A 254 28.48 0.90 15.40
CA GLU A 254 28.91 1.56 16.66
C GLU A 254 27.97 1.42 17.89
N GLY A 255 26.77 0.90 17.68
CA GLY A 255 25.77 0.70 18.73
C GLY A 255 25.65 -0.75 19.18
N ASN A 256 26.34 -1.68 18.50
CA ASN A 256 26.33 -3.09 18.81
C ASN A 256 27.72 -3.74 18.66
N ASP A 257 28.80 -2.96 18.57
CA ASP A 257 30.20 -3.38 18.56
C ASP A 257 30.77 -3.37 19.99
N GLY A 258 30.74 -4.53 20.66
CA GLY A 258 31.35 -4.68 21.98
C GLY A 258 30.87 -5.90 22.76
N ALA A 259 31.07 -5.85 24.07
CA ALA A 259 30.73 -6.95 24.97
C ALA A 259 29.26 -7.39 24.82
N GLY A 260 29.05 -8.68 24.54
CA GLY A 260 27.73 -9.27 24.33
C GLY A 260 27.17 -9.14 22.90
N SER A 261 27.92 -8.54 21.98
CA SER A 261 27.57 -8.49 20.54
C SER A 261 27.58 -9.85 19.85
N GLY A 262 28.29 -10.83 20.44
CA GLY A 262 28.57 -12.13 19.82
C GLY A 262 29.69 -12.08 18.77
N LEU A 263 30.33 -10.91 18.59
CA LEU A 263 31.56 -10.79 17.81
C LEU A 263 32.74 -11.24 18.68
N ASP A 264 33.56 -12.17 18.17
CA ASP A 264 34.77 -12.62 18.87
C ASP A 264 35.89 -11.54 18.90
N ALA A 265 35.61 -10.28 18.58
CA ALA A 265 36.57 -9.17 18.65
C ALA A 265 37.04 -8.87 20.08
N ASP A 266 36.29 -9.29 21.10
CA ASP A 266 36.69 -9.20 22.51
C ASP A 266 37.76 -10.26 22.89
N LYS A 267 38.11 -11.17 21.98
CA LYS A 267 39.14 -12.19 22.16
C LYS A 267 40.30 -11.93 21.22
N LEU A 268 41.52 -12.10 21.73
CA LEU A 268 42.73 -12.17 20.90
C LEU A 268 43.14 -13.64 20.80
N ASP A 269 43.20 -14.18 19.59
CA ASP A 269 43.50 -15.60 19.33
C ASP A 269 42.61 -16.58 20.11
N GLY A 270 41.34 -16.20 20.33
CA GLY A 270 40.36 -17.00 21.07
C GLY A 270 40.50 -16.94 22.59
N LEU A 271 41.42 -16.14 23.12
CA LEU A 271 41.65 -15.95 24.55
C LEU A 271 41.16 -14.57 25.00
N HIS A 272 40.63 -14.53 26.23
CA HIS A 272 40.29 -13.28 26.91
C HIS A 272 41.55 -12.55 27.37
N ALA A 273 41.46 -11.22 27.48
CA ALA A 273 42.56 -10.37 27.94
C ALA A 273 43.15 -10.80 29.31
N ASN A 274 42.33 -11.37 30.20
CA ASN A 274 42.77 -11.85 31.52
C ASN A 274 43.61 -13.15 31.46
N GLN A 275 43.76 -13.78 30.29
CA GLN A 275 44.59 -14.96 30.10
C GLN A 275 46.03 -14.61 29.69
N PHE A 276 46.29 -13.35 29.32
CA PHE A 276 47.61 -12.88 28.93
C PHE A 276 48.33 -12.18 30.09
N ALA A 277 49.65 -12.32 30.16
CA ALA A 277 50.48 -11.55 31.07
C ALA A 277 50.61 -10.10 30.57
N ARG A 278 50.46 -9.14 31.48
CA ARG A 278 50.69 -7.71 31.22
C ARG A 278 52.19 -7.42 31.27
N VAL A 279 52.66 -6.50 30.41
CA VAL A 279 54.06 -6.05 30.36
C VAL A 279 54.24 -4.61 30.87
N ASP A 280 53.14 -3.88 31.04
CA ASP A 280 53.09 -2.46 31.46
C ASP A 280 52.64 -2.28 32.91
N ALA A 281 52.24 -3.36 33.58
CA ALA A 281 51.81 -3.39 34.97
C ALA A 281 52.22 -4.72 35.62
N GLU A 282 52.28 -4.77 36.95
CA GLU A 282 52.56 -6.01 37.70
C GLU A 282 51.47 -7.07 37.42
N PRO A 283 51.82 -8.22 36.80
CA PRO A 283 50.85 -9.28 36.57
C PRO A 283 50.56 -10.05 37.86
N ASN A 284 49.28 -10.29 38.17
CA ASN A 284 48.86 -11.16 39.26
C ASN A 284 48.43 -12.53 38.71
N PHE A 285 49.34 -13.49 38.75
CA PHE A 285 49.05 -14.87 38.35
C PHE A 285 48.25 -15.58 39.45
N GLN A 286 47.00 -15.95 39.15
CA GLN A 286 46.13 -16.72 40.06
C GLN A 286 46.47 -18.22 40.13
N GLN A 287 47.45 -18.66 39.34
CA GLN A 287 47.88 -20.05 39.19
C GLN A 287 49.42 -20.11 39.12
N ASN A 288 49.96 -21.31 39.24
CA ASN A 288 51.41 -21.53 39.17
C ASN A 288 51.98 -21.16 37.80
N LEU A 289 53.14 -20.51 37.79
CA LEU A 289 53.93 -20.29 36.58
C LEU A 289 54.84 -21.49 36.32
N ILE A 290 54.55 -22.27 35.27
CA ILE A 290 55.27 -23.52 34.94
C ILE A 290 56.00 -23.36 33.60
N MET A 291 57.32 -23.53 33.60
CA MET A 291 58.13 -23.59 32.38
C MET A 291 58.27 -25.04 31.90
N THR A 292 58.11 -25.28 30.60
CA THR A 292 58.28 -26.61 29.97
C THR A 292 59.36 -26.54 28.88
N ASN A 293 59.74 -27.69 28.30
CA ASN A 293 60.71 -27.76 27.18
C ASN A 293 62.09 -27.16 27.50
N GLY A 294 62.58 -27.34 28.74
CA GLY A 294 63.89 -26.84 29.16
C GLY A 294 64.00 -25.31 29.18
N LYS A 295 62.89 -24.60 29.38
CA LYS A 295 62.88 -23.14 29.57
C LYS A 295 63.05 -22.79 31.05
N ASP A 296 63.67 -21.64 31.28
CA ASP A 296 63.99 -21.14 32.62
C ASP A 296 63.21 -19.86 32.95
N ILE A 297 63.01 -19.61 34.24
CA ILE A 297 62.61 -18.29 34.75
C ILE A 297 63.89 -17.49 34.95
N VAL A 298 64.09 -16.44 34.17
CA VAL A 298 65.32 -15.63 34.19
C VAL A 298 65.02 -14.25 34.76
N LEU A 299 65.61 -13.95 35.92
CA LEU A 299 65.73 -12.59 36.43
C LEU A 299 66.98 -11.95 35.80
N ARG A 300 66.83 -10.85 35.06
CA ARG A 300 67.92 -10.28 34.26
C ARG A 300 68.13 -8.80 34.58
N ALA A 301 69.36 -8.48 34.96
CA ALA A 301 69.80 -7.11 35.13
C ALA A 301 70.07 -6.44 33.77
N PRO A 302 69.92 -5.11 33.66
CA PRO A 302 70.48 -4.35 32.54
C PRO A 302 72.00 -4.54 32.42
N ALA A 303 72.53 -4.33 31.22
CA ALA A 303 73.97 -4.43 30.98
C ALA A 303 74.77 -3.52 31.94
N GLY A 304 75.76 -4.10 32.63
CA GLY A 304 76.59 -3.38 33.61
C GLY A 304 76.03 -3.35 35.04
N SER A 305 74.86 -3.95 35.30
CA SER A 305 74.30 -4.11 36.65
C SER A 305 74.33 -5.58 37.08
N MET A 306 74.52 -5.82 38.38
CA MET A 306 74.34 -7.13 39.01
C MET A 306 72.96 -7.30 39.65
N ASN A 307 72.16 -6.23 39.70
CA ASN A 307 70.81 -6.28 40.27
C ASN A 307 69.83 -6.84 39.23
N SER A 308 69.63 -8.16 39.25
CA SER A 308 68.70 -8.88 38.38
C SER A 308 67.24 -8.80 38.80
N GLY A 309 66.97 -8.19 39.96
CA GLY A 309 65.75 -8.44 40.72
C GLY A 309 65.85 -9.70 41.56
N ASP A 310 64.83 -9.89 42.40
CA ASP A 310 64.84 -10.84 43.51
C ASP A 310 63.66 -11.82 43.38
N LEU A 311 63.82 -13.04 43.88
CA LEU A 311 62.69 -13.89 44.20
C LEU A 311 62.28 -13.60 45.65
N VAL A 312 61.12 -12.96 45.81
CA VAL A 312 60.57 -12.56 47.11
C VAL A 312 59.47 -13.53 47.53
N PHE A 313 59.55 -14.01 48.77
CA PHE A 313 58.47 -14.75 49.44
C PHE A 313 57.78 -13.79 50.41
N ALA A 314 56.48 -13.56 50.22
CA ALA A 314 55.70 -12.64 51.03
C ALA A 314 54.43 -13.30 51.60
N GLU A 315 54.00 -12.86 52.77
CA GLU A 315 52.69 -13.23 53.33
C GLU A 315 51.55 -12.42 52.69
N GLY A 316 50.29 -12.82 52.91
CA GLY A 316 49.11 -12.17 52.31
C GLY A 316 48.90 -10.68 52.69
N GLY A 317 49.62 -10.19 53.71
CA GLY A 317 49.68 -8.77 54.09
C GLY A 317 50.82 -7.98 53.43
N ASN A 318 51.53 -8.57 52.46
CA ASN A 318 52.71 -8.03 51.79
C ASN A 318 53.97 -7.90 52.65
N GLY A 319 54.02 -8.57 53.81
CA GLY A 319 55.26 -8.69 54.59
C GLY A 319 56.22 -9.68 53.93
N GLU A 320 57.47 -9.28 53.70
CA GLU A 320 58.51 -10.21 53.22
C GLU A 320 58.88 -11.20 54.31
N ILE A 321 58.72 -12.49 54.04
CA ILE A 321 59.13 -13.59 54.93
C ILE A 321 60.46 -14.24 54.51
N GLY A 322 60.90 -14.01 53.27
CA GLY A 322 62.21 -14.45 52.79
C GLY A 322 62.52 -13.98 51.37
N ARG A 323 63.79 -14.10 50.96
CA ARG A 323 64.26 -13.62 49.66
C ARG A 323 65.45 -14.41 49.15
N ILE A 324 65.52 -14.61 47.83
CA ILE A 324 66.72 -15.08 47.13
C ILE A 324 67.11 -14.00 46.12
N PHE A 325 68.34 -13.51 46.22
CA PHE A 325 68.82 -12.40 45.37
C PHE A 325 70.33 -12.43 45.18
N VAL A 326 70.81 -11.63 44.22
CA VAL A 326 72.24 -11.39 43.99
C VAL A 326 72.58 -10.00 44.53
N ASP A 327 73.57 -9.91 45.42
CA ASP A 327 74.00 -8.63 45.99
C ASP A 327 74.85 -7.80 44.99
N SER A 328 75.24 -6.59 45.39
CA SER A 328 76.04 -5.69 44.54
C SER A 328 77.45 -6.22 44.19
N ASN A 329 77.89 -7.31 44.83
CA ASN A 329 79.18 -7.96 44.60
C ASN A 329 79.03 -9.26 43.79
N GLY A 330 77.83 -9.62 43.34
CA GLY A 330 77.57 -10.86 42.61
C GLY A 330 77.42 -12.09 43.51
N THR A 331 77.26 -11.90 44.83
CA THR A 331 77.05 -13.00 45.79
C THR A 331 75.59 -13.42 45.79
N LEU A 332 75.31 -14.72 45.66
CA LEU A 332 73.96 -15.25 45.83
C LEU A 332 73.63 -15.32 47.32
N VAL A 333 72.55 -14.65 47.72
CA VAL A 333 72.10 -14.56 49.11
C VAL A 333 70.72 -15.22 49.24
N MET A 334 70.60 -16.07 50.25
CA MET A 334 69.33 -16.66 50.69
C MET A 334 69.02 -16.10 52.09
N ARG A 335 67.97 -15.29 52.18
CA ARG A 335 67.59 -14.56 53.40
C ARG A 335 66.26 -15.06 53.97
N SER A 336 66.21 -15.18 55.29
CA SER A 336 64.98 -15.25 56.08
C SER A 336 64.73 -13.92 56.81
N GLN A 337 63.47 -13.53 57.00
CA GLN A 337 63.09 -12.24 57.58
C GLN A 337 63.66 -11.97 58.99
N PHE A 338 63.88 -13.01 59.81
CA PHE A 338 64.16 -12.85 61.25
C PHE A 338 65.46 -13.50 61.73
N TYR A 339 66.12 -14.34 60.93
CA TYR A 339 67.12 -15.30 61.44
C TYR A 339 68.42 -15.34 60.63
N GLY A 340 68.71 -14.28 59.87
CA GLY A 340 69.98 -14.10 59.16
C GLY A 340 70.08 -14.77 57.80
N ASP A 341 71.24 -14.57 57.16
CA ASP A 341 71.49 -14.93 55.77
C ASP A 341 72.41 -16.17 55.63
N MET A 342 72.13 -17.02 54.64
CA MET A 342 73.12 -17.93 54.04
C MET A 342 73.60 -17.32 52.72
N LYS A 343 74.91 -17.23 52.52
CA LYS A 343 75.52 -16.57 51.36
C LYS A 343 76.46 -17.53 50.64
N VAL A 344 76.33 -17.61 49.32
CA VAL A 344 77.31 -18.25 48.43
C VAL A 344 78.01 -17.13 47.69
N ARG A 345 79.20 -16.78 48.16
CA ARG A 345 80.00 -15.68 47.61
C ARG A 345 80.42 -15.96 46.17
N HIS A 346 80.67 -14.90 45.42
CA HIS A 346 81.14 -15.00 44.03
C HIS A 346 82.49 -15.73 43.89
N ASP A 347 83.27 -15.86 44.97
CA ASP A 347 84.53 -16.62 45.04
C ASP A 347 84.32 -18.09 45.49
N GLY A 348 83.07 -18.52 45.64
CA GLY A 348 82.68 -19.89 45.99
C GLY A 348 82.61 -20.17 47.50
N VAL A 349 82.92 -19.20 48.36
CA VAL A 349 82.85 -19.38 49.82
C VAL A 349 81.41 -19.33 50.32
N ILE A 350 81.00 -20.33 51.09
CA ILE A 350 79.69 -20.40 51.75
C ILE A 350 79.80 -19.89 53.19
N THR A 351 78.97 -18.92 53.56
CA THR A 351 78.90 -18.37 54.92
C THR A 351 77.47 -18.39 55.46
N SER A 352 77.31 -18.61 56.77
CA SER A 352 76.04 -18.52 57.49
C SER A 352 76.24 -17.70 58.76
N GLU A 353 75.30 -16.82 59.09
CA GLU A 353 75.35 -15.98 60.29
C GLU A 353 75.15 -16.78 61.59
N TYR A 354 74.43 -17.91 61.54
CA TYR A 354 74.11 -18.74 62.71
C TYR A 354 74.69 -20.16 62.63
N GLY A 355 75.68 -20.38 61.75
CA GLY A 355 76.28 -21.69 61.49
C GLY A 355 75.45 -22.57 60.54
N MET A 356 75.92 -23.78 60.27
CA MET A 356 75.25 -24.74 59.39
C MET A 356 74.87 -26.00 60.18
N GLU A 357 73.57 -26.29 60.26
CA GLU A 357 73.07 -27.53 60.85
C GLU A 357 72.75 -28.54 59.73
N PHE A 358 73.31 -29.73 59.85
CA PHE A 358 72.95 -30.87 59.01
C PHE A 358 72.18 -31.87 59.87
N ASN A 359 70.99 -32.29 59.44
CA ASN A 359 70.14 -33.23 60.18
C ASN A 359 69.32 -34.11 59.24
N SER A 360 69.73 -35.37 59.09
CA SER A 360 69.05 -36.36 58.24
C SER A 360 67.90 -37.10 58.95
N LYS A 361 67.47 -36.63 60.13
CA LYS A 361 66.42 -37.17 61.03
C LYS A 361 66.62 -38.60 61.51
N SER A 362 66.72 -39.57 60.60
CA SER A 362 66.81 -41.01 60.88
C SER A 362 68.03 -41.68 60.25
N LYS A 363 68.79 -41.00 59.39
CA LYS A 363 69.98 -41.55 58.73
C LYS A 363 71.27 -40.89 59.23
N GLU A 364 72.41 -41.44 58.82
CA GLU A 364 73.70 -40.78 58.95
C GLU A 364 73.68 -39.39 58.29
N THR A 365 74.34 -38.45 58.94
CA THR A 365 74.53 -37.10 58.42
C THR A 365 76.03 -36.86 58.28
N ASP A 366 76.49 -36.43 57.11
CA ASP A 366 77.90 -36.35 56.78
C ASP A 366 78.29 -35.08 56.01
N LEU A 367 79.54 -34.66 56.19
CA LEU A 367 80.25 -33.70 55.36
C LEU A 367 81.42 -34.43 54.70
N LYS A 368 81.30 -34.67 53.39
CA LYS A 368 82.27 -35.44 52.58
C LYS A 368 83.14 -34.53 51.74
N PHE A 369 84.43 -34.85 51.72
CA PHE A 369 85.41 -34.29 50.81
C PHE A 369 85.88 -35.41 49.88
N ARG A 370 85.79 -35.17 48.57
CA ARG A 370 86.18 -36.12 47.52
C ARG A 370 87.27 -35.47 46.67
N ALA A 371 88.27 -36.24 46.26
CA ALA A 371 89.27 -35.74 45.32
C ALA A 371 88.73 -35.64 43.89
N ASP A 372 87.85 -36.58 43.49
CA ASP A 372 87.21 -36.64 42.18
C ASP A 372 85.90 -37.46 42.22
N ASP A 373 85.27 -37.64 41.04
CA ASP A 373 84.01 -38.37 40.89
C ASP A 373 84.11 -39.89 41.09
N ASN A 374 85.31 -40.48 41.13
CA ASN A 374 85.55 -41.91 41.39
C ASN A 374 85.89 -42.21 42.86
N ASP A 375 86.47 -41.25 43.59
CA ASP A 375 86.78 -41.39 45.02
C ASP A 375 85.50 -41.34 45.86
N LYS A 376 85.20 -42.32 46.72
CA LYS A 376 84.00 -42.29 47.59
C LYS A 376 84.08 -41.23 48.70
N GLY A 377 85.26 -40.64 48.92
CA GLY A 377 85.50 -39.53 49.81
C GLY A 377 85.76 -39.90 51.26
N MET A 378 86.20 -38.90 52.01
CA MET A 378 86.40 -38.96 53.47
C MET A 378 85.85 -37.69 54.13
N GLY A 379 85.56 -37.74 55.42
CA GLY A 379 85.03 -36.58 56.12
C GLY A 379 84.32 -36.89 57.42
N PHE A 380 83.56 -35.92 57.91
CA PHE A 380 82.88 -36.02 59.20
C PHE A 380 81.51 -36.64 59.04
N TYR A 381 81.11 -37.49 59.97
CA TYR A 381 79.79 -38.11 59.98
C TYR A 381 79.22 -38.15 61.40
N MET A 382 77.90 -38.16 61.48
CA MET A 382 77.11 -38.44 62.68
C MET A 382 76.15 -39.58 62.35
N ASN A 383 76.39 -40.76 62.93
CA ASN A 383 75.47 -41.87 62.84
C ASN A 383 74.35 -41.69 63.88
N ASN A 384 73.12 -41.62 63.40
CA ASN A 384 71.98 -41.33 64.26
C ASN A 384 71.52 -42.53 65.11
N THR A 385 71.79 -43.77 64.66
CA THR A 385 71.44 -45.00 65.40
C THR A 385 72.41 -45.25 66.54
N THR A 386 73.71 -45.14 66.27
CA THR A 386 74.76 -45.37 67.28
C THR A 386 75.13 -44.11 68.06
N ARG A 387 74.61 -42.94 67.67
CA ARG A 387 74.95 -41.61 68.21
C ARG A 387 76.45 -41.29 68.15
N GLN A 388 77.14 -41.93 67.21
CA GLN A 388 78.58 -41.83 67.02
C GLN A 388 78.88 -40.67 66.06
N LEU A 389 79.71 -39.74 66.50
CA LEU A 389 80.33 -38.69 65.69
C LEU A 389 81.75 -39.12 65.36
N GLY A 390 82.21 -38.95 64.12
CA GLY A 390 83.58 -39.32 63.78
C GLY A 390 84.03 -38.83 62.42
N CYS A 391 85.24 -39.25 62.04
CA CYS A 391 85.76 -39.11 60.70
C CYS A 391 85.84 -40.50 60.03
N TYR A 392 85.22 -40.63 58.87
CA TYR A 392 85.15 -41.88 58.10
C TYR A 392 85.78 -41.72 56.72
N ASP A 393 86.42 -42.78 56.25
CA ASP A 393 86.91 -42.93 54.87
C ASP A 393 86.03 -43.98 54.19
N TRP A 394 85.07 -43.51 53.38
CA TRP A 394 84.12 -44.39 52.68
C TRP A 394 84.76 -45.13 51.52
N ASN A 395 85.91 -44.67 51.02
CA ASN A 395 86.64 -45.34 49.94
C ASN A 395 87.34 -46.59 50.45
N SER A 396 87.98 -46.49 51.62
CA SER A 396 88.70 -47.59 52.26
C SER A 396 87.90 -48.33 53.34
N ASP A 397 86.64 -47.94 53.55
CA ASP A 397 85.70 -48.51 54.53
C ASP A 397 86.28 -48.61 55.95
N ARG A 398 86.74 -47.47 56.48
CA ARG A 398 87.41 -47.42 57.79
C ARG A 398 87.13 -46.16 58.59
N PHE A 399 87.09 -46.32 59.91
CA PHE A 399 87.03 -45.20 60.87
C PHE A 399 88.44 -44.64 61.11
N ILE A 400 88.58 -43.32 60.99
CA ILE A 400 89.81 -42.61 61.37
C ILE A 400 89.81 -42.34 62.87
N PHE A 401 88.72 -41.73 63.34
CA PHE A 401 88.42 -41.61 64.76
C PHE A 401 86.90 -41.53 64.96
N THR A 402 86.44 -41.89 66.14
CA THR A 402 85.04 -41.78 66.53
C THR A 402 84.91 -41.37 68.00
N THR A 403 83.76 -40.82 68.35
CA THR A 403 83.33 -40.56 69.71
C THR A 403 81.83 -40.81 69.79
N ASP A 404 81.36 -41.30 70.92
CA ASP A 404 79.93 -41.50 71.18
C ASP A 404 79.52 -40.49 72.26
N ARG A 405 78.37 -39.84 72.10
CA ARG A 405 77.83 -38.94 73.13
C ARG A 405 77.70 -39.61 74.51
N GLY A 406 77.59 -40.95 74.55
CA GLY A 406 77.52 -41.73 75.79
C GLY A 406 78.87 -42.12 76.40
N ARG A 407 79.99 -41.96 75.69
CA ARG A 407 81.33 -42.30 76.16
C ARG A 407 82.22 -41.07 76.07
N ASN A 408 82.71 -40.57 77.21
CA ASN A 408 83.64 -39.42 77.27
C ASN A 408 85.05 -39.81 76.76
N ALA A 409 85.14 -40.40 75.57
CA ALA A 409 86.35 -40.94 74.97
C ALA A 409 86.36 -40.72 73.45
N VAL A 410 87.56 -40.62 72.89
CA VAL A 410 87.83 -40.65 71.44
C VAL A 410 88.52 -41.97 71.12
N GLU A 411 87.91 -42.74 70.22
CA GLU A 411 88.39 -44.04 69.78
C GLU A 411 89.04 -43.90 68.40
N PHE A 412 90.31 -44.28 68.25
CA PHE A 412 91.07 -44.18 67.00
C PHE A 412 91.01 -45.45 66.16
N GLY A 413 89.85 -46.12 66.04
CA GLY A 413 89.67 -47.28 65.13
C GLY A 413 90.84 -48.30 65.15
N ALA A 414 91.24 -48.78 63.97
CA ALA A 414 92.45 -49.59 63.78
C ALA A 414 93.74 -48.73 63.62
N ASN A 415 93.65 -47.44 63.94
CA ASN A 415 94.69 -46.45 63.74
C ASN A 415 95.36 -46.10 65.08
N HIS A 416 96.62 -45.69 65.01
CA HIS A 416 97.42 -45.34 66.19
C HIS A 416 97.51 -43.83 66.36
N VAL A 417 97.56 -43.37 67.61
CA VAL A 417 97.89 -41.98 67.89
C VAL A 417 99.37 -41.76 67.61
N LYS A 418 99.69 -40.73 66.81
CA LYS A 418 101.08 -40.29 66.60
C LYS A 418 101.40 -39.09 67.49
N ILE A 419 102.44 -39.20 68.31
CA ILE A 419 102.98 -38.13 69.15
C ILE A 419 104.42 -37.85 68.69
N GLY A 420 104.70 -36.63 68.23
CA GLY A 420 106.03 -36.27 67.69
C GLY A 420 106.43 -37.09 66.46
N GLY A 421 105.46 -37.55 65.66
CA GLY A 421 105.67 -38.42 64.50
C GLY A 421 105.89 -39.90 64.83
N LYS A 422 105.96 -40.26 66.12
CA LYS A 422 106.08 -41.63 66.62
C LYS A 422 104.74 -42.18 67.05
N ARG A 423 104.54 -43.48 66.89
CA ARG A 423 103.27 -44.16 67.14
C ARG A 423 103.22 -44.64 68.58
N LEU A 424 102.10 -44.39 69.23
CA LEU A 424 101.75 -45.02 70.49
C LEU A 424 100.85 -46.22 70.20
N PHE A 425 101.37 -47.41 70.48
CA PHE A 425 100.64 -48.67 70.44
C PHE A 425 100.22 -49.02 71.86
N VAL A 426 98.93 -49.16 72.08
CA VAL A 426 98.37 -49.69 73.31
C VAL A 426 97.54 -50.86 72.82
N ASP A 427 98.14 -52.07 72.81
CA ASP A 427 97.50 -53.31 72.33
C ASP A 427 98.21 -54.54 72.94
N TRP A 428 97.52 -55.67 73.05
CA TRP A 428 98.11 -56.97 73.41
C TRP A 428 99.02 -57.52 72.29
N VAL A 429 98.72 -57.20 71.04
CA VAL A 429 99.47 -57.69 69.88
C VAL A 429 100.71 -56.83 69.62
N THR A 430 101.87 -57.47 69.45
CA THR A 430 103.12 -56.78 69.14
C THR A 430 103.03 -56.08 67.79
N PRO A 431 103.40 -54.79 67.69
CA PRO A 431 103.40 -54.08 66.41
C PRO A 431 104.27 -54.81 65.38
N THR A 432 103.75 -55.04 64.19
CA THR A 432 104.41 -55.85 63.14
C THR A 432 105.49 -55.09 62.36
N SER A 433 105.61 -53.78 62.55
CA SER A 433 106.66 -52.94 61.93
C SER A 433 106.88 -51.64 62.71
N PRO A 434 107.33 -51.67 63.98
CA PRO A 434 107.59 -50.46 64.77
C PRO A 434 108.77 -49.68 64.17
N SER A 435 108.71 -48.35 64.26
CA SER A 435 109.81 -47.46 63.91
C SER A 435 110.54 -47.05 65.19
N ASP A 436 111.80 -46.65 65.09
CA ASP A 436 112.57 -46.17 66.23
C ASP A 436 111.84 -45.03 66.95
N GLY A 437 111.63 -45.18 68.25
CA GLY A 437 110.90 -44.23 69.10
C GLY A 437 109.40 -44.44 69.17
N ASP A 438 108.83 -45.44 68.48
CA ASP A 438 107.47 -45.89 68.75
C ASP A 438 107.39 -46.52 70.15
N VAL A 439 106.32 -46.22 70.88
CA VAL A 439 106.09 -46.73 72.23
C VAL A 439 105.00 -47.78 72.15
N TRP A 440 105.27 -48.99 72.63
CA TRP A 440 104.27 -50.04 72.77
C TRP A 440 104.05 -50.38 74.24
N ILE A 441 102.83 -50.14 74.70
CA ILE A 441 102.37 -50.54 76.02
C ILE A 441 101.50 -51.77 75.81
N LYS A 442 102.06 -52.94 76.16
CA LYS A 442 101.31 -54.19 76.20
C LYS A 442 100.51 -54.24 77.50
N TYR A 443 99.21 -54.48 77.42
CA TYR A 443 98.32 -54.62 78.58
C TYR A 443 97.37 -55.79 78.41
#